data_AF-A0A973QRJ1-F1
#
_entry.id   AF-A0A973QRJ1-F1
#
_cell.length_a   1.000
_cell.length_b   1.000
_cell.length_c   1.000
_cell.angle_alpha   90.00
_cell.angle_beta   90.00
_cell.angle_gamma   90.00
#
_symmetry.space_group_name_H-M   'P 1'
#
loop_
_entity.id
_entity.type
_entity.pdbx_description
1 polymer ?
#
loop_
_entity_poly.entity_id
_entity_poly.type
_entity_poly.pdbx_seq_one_letter_code
_entity_poly.pdbx_strand_id
1 'polypeptide(L)' 'MSSKTTVVLTPDWMRCSEAAGRMGCTPTTIRKRLRRGTIPVNWTTIEGTIHLNRAQYLAWLEGKTTKANVA' A
#
# COMPACT_ATOMS: atom_id res chain seq x y z
N MET A 1 29.63 -3.54 19.16
CA MET A 1 29.19 -2.55 18.15
C MET A 1 28.34 -3.29 17.14
N SER A 2 27.01 -3.29 17.30
CA SER A 2 26.10 -3.99 16.38
C SER A 2 25.81 -3.09 15.18
N SER A 3 26.31 -3.47 14.02
CA SER A 3 26.03 -2.82 12.74
C SER A 3 24.52 -2.84 12.48
N LYS A 4 23.87 -1.69 12.65
CA LYS A 4 22.46 -1.50 12.32
C LYS A 4 22.38 -1.40 10.80
N THR A 5 22.24 -2.55 10.13
CA THR A 5 21.98 -2.61 8.69
C THR A 5 20.65 -1.92 8.43
N THR A 6 20.70 -0.63 8.08
CA THR A 6 19.54 0.10 7.59
C THR A 6 19.22 -0.48 6.22
N VAL A 7 18.36 -1.50 6.19
CA VAL A 7 17.72 -1.95 4.96
C VAL A 7 16.97 -0.74 4.44
N VAL A 8 17.50 -0.09 3.40
CA VAL A 8 16.76 0.89 2.62
C VAL A 8 15.62 0.09 2.00
N LEU A 9 14.47 0.07 2.68
CA LEU A 9 13.22 -0.42 2.13
C LEU A 9 12.89 0.54 0.99
N THR A 10 13.38 0.23 -0.21
CA THR A 10 12.76 0.74 -1.42
C THR A 10 11.26 0.53 -1.25
N PRO A 11 10.42 1.56 -1.46
CA PRO A 11 9.00 1.42 -1.24
C PRO A 11 8.50 0.28 -2.13
N ASP A 12 8.12 -0.83 -1.49
CA ASP A 12 7.61 -1.98 -2.20
C ASP A 12 6.21 -1.63 -2.71
N TRP A 13 6.12 -1.48 -4.02
CA TRP A 13 4.89 -1.10 -4.71
C TRP A 13 4.15 -2.37 -5.14
N MET A 14 2.95 -2.55 -4.59
CA MET A 14 2.07 -3.68 -4.87
C MET A 14 0.98 -3.31 -5.88
N ARG A 15 0.69 -4.20 -6.83
CA ARG A 15 -0.44 -4.03 -7.77
C ARG A 15 -1.78 -4.12 -7.06
N CYS A 16 -2.80 -3.43 -7.58
CA CYS A 16 -4.18 -3.57 -7.07
C CYS A 16 -4.71 -5.01 -7.10
N SER A 17 -4.26 -5.85 -8.04
CA SER A 17 -4.66 -7.26 -8.10
C SER A 17 -4.17 -8.07 -6.91
N GLU A 18 -2.92 -7.87 -6.49
CA GLU A 18 -2.37 -8.54 -5.31
C GLU A 18 -3.06 -8.04 -4.03
N ALA A 19 -3.27 -6.73 -3.91
CA ALA A 19 -4.01 -6.14 -2.79
C ALA A 19 -5.44 -6.68 -2.69
N ALA A 20 -6.10 -6.81 -3.84
CA ALA A 20 -7.45 -7.34 -3.95
C ALA A 20 -7.54 -8.81 -3.49
N GLY A 21 -6.56 -9.63 -3.88
CA GLY A 21 -6.46 -11.02 -3.41
C GLY A 21 -6.36 -11.15 -1.89
N ARG A 22 -5.61 -10.26 -1.24
CA ARG A 22 -5.48 -10.24 0.23
C ARG A 22 -6.76 -9.84 0.96
N MET A 23 -7.58 -8.99 0.34
CA MET A 23 -8.85 -8.51 0.92
C MET A 23 -10.05 -9.37 0.51
N GLY A 24 -9.87 -10.30 -0.43
CA GLY A 24 -10.98 -11.08 -1.01
C GLY A 24 -11.95 -10.23 -1.83
N CYS A 25 -11.46 -9.22 -2.57
CA CYS A 25 -12.29 -8.35 -3.38
C CYS A 25 -11.77 -8.21 -4.82
N THR A 26 -12.41 -7.39 -5.64
CA THR A 26 -11.96 -7.13 -7.02
C THR A 26 -10.92 -5.99 -7.08
N PRO A 27 -10.00 -5.99 -8.06
CA PRO A 27 -9.03 -4.90 -8.25
C PRO A 27 -9.72 -3.55 -8.46
N THR A 28 -10.89 -3.54 -9.09
CA THR A 28 -11.72 -2.34 -9.30
C THR A 28 -12.21 -1.77 -7.97
N THR A 29 -12.58 -2.62 -7.00
CA THR A 29 -12.95 -2.18 -5.65
C THR A 29 -11.78 -1.52 -4.94
N ILE A 30 -10.56 -2.08 -5.04
CA ILE A 30 -9.36 -1.45 -4.47
C ILE A 30 -9.13 -0.07 -5.08
N ARG A 31 -9.17 0.07 -6.42
CA ARG A 31 -9.02 1.39 -7.09
C ARG A 31 -10.06 2.40 -6.61
N LYS A 32 -11.34 1.99 -6.50
CA LYS A 32 -12.41 2.85 -6.00
C LYS A 32 -12.16 3.29 -4.56
N ARG A 33 -11.73 2.38 -3.69
CA ARG A 33 -11.44 2.66 -2.27
C ARG A 33 -10.21 3.56 -2.08
N LEU A 34 -9.17 3.39 -2.90
CA LEU A 34 -8.00 4.28 -2.94
C LEU A 34 -8.41 5.70 -3.35
N ARG A 35 -9.19 5.84 -4.44
CA ARG A 35 -9.68 7.15 -4.89
C ARG A 35 -10.62 7.83 -3.90
N ARG A 36 -11.41 7.05 -3.15
CA ARG A 36 -12.29 7.55 -2.08
C ARG A 36 -11.56 7.83 -0.76
N GLY A 37 -10.29 7.45 -0.63
CA GLY A 37 -9.52 7.60 0.62
C GLY A 37 -9.91 6.62 1.74
N THR A 38 -10.71 5.59 1.45
CA THR A 38 -11.11 4.58 2.45
C THR A 38 -9.95 3.64 2.81
N ILE A 39 -8.97 3.51 1.91
CA ILE A 39 -7.70 2.84 2.18
C ILE A 39 -6.64 3.96 2.25
N PRO A 40 -6.28 4.42 3.46
CA PRO A 40 -5.40 5.56 3.68
C PRO A 40 -3.92 5.14 3.52
N VAL A 41 -3.56 4.75 2.29
CA VAL A 41 -2.20 4.35 1.94
C VAL A 41 -1.70 5.17 0.76
N ASN A 42 -0.39 5.36 0.69
CA ASN A 42 0.22 5.96 -0.48
C ASN A 42 0.07 5.04 -1.68
N TRP A 43 -0.25 5.64 -2.83
CA TRP A 43 -0.33 4.95 -4.10
C TRP A 43 0.30 5.82 -5.18
N THR A 44 0.81 5.16 -6.21
CA THR A 44 1.44 5.79 -7.37
C THR A 44 0.97 5.06 -8.63
N THR A 45 1.27 5.64 -9.79
CA THR A 45 1.02 5.00 -11.08
C THR A 45 2.36 4.69 -11.75
N ILE A 46 2.58 3.42 -12.08
CA ILE A 46 3.77 2.93 -12.77
C ILE A 46 3.29 2.29 -14.07
N GLU A 47 3.77 2.76 -15.21
CA GLU A 47 3.38 2.25 -16.54
C GLU A 47 1.85 2.18 -16.75
N GLY A 48 1.12 3.23 -16.34
CA GLY A 48 -0.34 3.30 -16.45
C GLY A 48 -1.11 2.40 -15.46
N THR A 49 -0.43 1.69 -14.58
CA THR A 49 -1.04 0.82 -13.57
C THR A 49 -0.90 1.41 -12.18
N ILE A 50 -2.00 1.46 -11.43
CA ILE A 50 -2.00 1.89 -10.02
C ILE A 50 -1.31 0.83 -9.17
N HIS A 51 -0.31 1.28 -8.42
CA HIS A 51 0.38 0.52 -7.40
C HIS A 51 0.21 1.22 -6.05
N LEU A 52 0.08 0.45 -4.99
CA LEU A 52 -0.07 0.94 -3.62
C LEU A 52 1.13 0.50 -2.79
N ASN A 53 1.47 1.28 -1.77
CA ASN A 53 2.56 0.94 -0.86
C ASN A 53 2.19 -0.33 -0.08
N ARG A 54 2.96 -1.42 -0.30
CA ARG A 54 2.72 -2.73 0.33
C ARG A 54 2.72 -2.63 1.84
N ALA A 55 3.74 -2.00 2.41
CA ALA A 55 3.92 -1.95 3.86
C ALA A 55 2.77 -1.21 4.55
N GLN A 56 2.37 -0.05 4.02
CA GLN A 56 1.22 0.71 4.55
C GLN A 56 -0.09 -0.06 4.38
N TYR A 57 -0.28 -0.75 3.26
CA TYR A 57 -1.48 -1.55 3.04
C TYR A 57 -1.58 -2.74 3.99
N LEU A 58 -0.48 -3.47 4.19
CA LEU A 58 -0.45 -4.57 5.15
C LEU A 58 -0.67 -4.08 6.58
N ALA A 59 -0.02 -2.99 6.98
CA ALA A 59 -0.23 -2.40 8.30
C ALA A 59 -1.69 -1.96 8.51
N TRP A 60 -2.29 -1.30 7.51
CA TRP A 60 -3.70 -0.94 7.54
C TRP A 60 -4.62 -2.17 7.60
N LEU A 61 -4.32 -3.23 6.84
CA LEU A 61 -5.08 -4.49 6.85
C LEU A 61 -5.01 -5.19 8.21
N GLU A 62 -3.87 -5.12 8.89
CA GLU A 62 -3.67 -5.63 10.26
C GLU A 62 -4.33 -4.74 11.32
N GLY A 63 -5.00 -3.63 10.94
CA GLY A 63 -5.60 -2.67 11.87
C GLY A 63 -4.59 -1.78 12.59
N LYS A 64 -3.31 -1.83 12.21
CA LYS A 64 -2.28 -0.92 12.71
C LYS A 64 -2.49 0.42 12.02
N THR A 65 -2.83 1.46 12.79
CA THR A 65 -3.02 2.82 12.26
C THR A 65 -1.72 3.29 11.60
N THR A 66 -1.68 3.23 10.27
CA THR A 66 -0.75 4.00 9.46
C THR A 66 -1.46 5.27 9.06
N LYS A 67 -1.23 6.36 9.80
CA LYS A 67 -1.54 7.69 9.26
C LYS A 67 -0.68 7.86 8.01
N ALA A 68 -1.30 7.86 6.83
CA ALA A 68 -0.65 8.37 5.64
C ALA A 68 -0.30 9.83 5.94
N ASN A 69 1.00 10.16 5.93
CA ASN A 69 1.45 11.53 6.08
C ASN A 69 1.09 12.24 4.77
N VAL A 70 -0.08 12.87 4.75
CA VAL A 70 -0.47 13.78 3.67
C VAL A 70 0.36 15.03 3.89
N ALA A 71 1.41 15.18 3.07
CA ALA A 71 2.24 16.38 3.03
C ALA A 71 1.45 17.59 2.55
#